data_AF-A0A1Q5UNQ5-F1
#
_entry.id   AF-A0A1Q5UNQ5-F1
#
_cell.length_a   1.000
_cell.length_b   1.000
_cell.length_c   1.000
_cell.angle_alpha   90.00
_cell.angle_beta   90.00
_cell.angle_gamma   90.00
#
_symmetry.space_group_name_H-M   'P 1'
#
loop_
_entity.id
_entity.type
_entity.pdbx_description
1 polymer ?
#
loop_
_entity_poly.entity_id
_entity_poly.type
_entity_poly.pdbx_seq_one_letter_code
_entity_poly.pdbx_strand_id
1 'polypeptide(L)'
;MPLTTPTPSTAVASAIAERLSGFAYAQGASVTFCDARRRGEPGIYEARNGELALATQGTTQVQRSFLAEIFQGEFDRYDGQDALYFTTQCPVLHAPSYLASSSRIDHNATSNPAIAGYIPRLTKLAELVPILSQGHPFATVEESILDVIHDWSKPGFNWVDWNQSDEATKLHKTDLLDHATPAQLEKLLTAIVRQDRFLEGLIERTYKSRLLLRIAGRAAAILQLA
;
A
#
# COMPACT_ATOMS: atom_id res chain seq x y z
N MET A 1 -29.59 -6.02 14.89
CA MET A 1 -29.51 -6.43 13.46
C MET A 1 -28.13 -6.01 12.97
N PRO A 2 -27.36 -6.88 12.32
CA PRO A 2 -26.02 -6.50 11.85
C PRO A 2 -26.14 -5.41 10.78
N LEU A 3 -25.25 -4.42 10.84
CA LEU A 3 -25.18 -3.37 9.82
C LEU A 3 -24.47 -3.93 8.60
N THR A 4 -25.16 -3.90 7.47
CA THR A 4 -24.58 -4.29 6.18
C THR A 4 -24.44 -3.05 5.32
N THR A 5 -23.23 -2.83 4.82
CA THR A 5 -22.89 -1.67 4.00
C THR A 5 -22.38 -2.14 2.64
N PRO A 6 -22.93 -1.64 1.53
CA PRO A 6 -22.43 -1.97 0.20
C PRO A 6 -21.07 -1.31 -0.02
N THR A 7 -20.21 -2.00 -0.74
CA THR A 7 -18.89 -1.52 -1.17
C THR A 7 -18.79 -1.55 -2.69
N PRO A 8 -17.87 -0.79 -3.29
CA PRO A 8 -17.71 -0.76 -4.74
C PRO A 8 -17.25 -2.10 -5.34
N SER A 9 -16.67 -3.01 -4.55
CA SER A 9 -16.25 -4.34 -5.02
C SER A 9 -16.06 -5.35 -3.89
N THR A 10 -16.16 -6.64 -4.20
CA THR A 10 -15.85 -7.74 -3.26
C THR A 10 -14.43 -7.65 -2.68
N ALA A 11 -13.49 -7.17 -3.50
CA ALA A 11 -12.12 -6.90 -3.12
C ALA A 11 -12.01 -5.89 -1.95
N VAL A 12 -12.74 -4.78 -2.07
CA VAL A 12 -12.78 -3.74 -1.03
C VAL A 12 -13.48 -4.27 0.22
N ALA A 13 -14.56 -5.03 0.08
CA ALA A 13 -15.23 -5.65 1.22
C ALA A 13 -14.29 -6.58 2.01
N SER A 14 -13.54 -7.45 1.32
CA SER A 14 -12.57 -8.35 1.95
C SER A 14 -11.44 -7.60 2.66
N ALA A 15 -10.89 -6.55 2.04
CA ALA A 15 -9.82 -5.75 2.63
C ALA A 15 -10.28 -5.00 3.90
N ILE A 16 -11.53 -4.52 3.92
CA ILE A 16 -12.14 -3.93 5.10
C ILE A 16 -12.30 -4.99 6.20
N ALA A 17 -12.82 -6.18 5.85
CA ALA A 17 -13.02 -7.27 6.80
C ALA A 17 -11.69 -7.78 7.42
N GLU A 18 -10.62 -7.87 6.64
CA GLU A 18 -9.31 -8.31 7.12
C GLU A 18 -8.71 -7.33 8.14
N ARG A 19 -8.75 -6.02 7.85
CA ARG A 19 -8.29 -4.97 8.78
C ARG A 19 -9.15 -4.90 10.04
N LEU A 20 -10.41 -5.29 9.93
CA LEU A 20 -11.38 -5.35 11.01
C LEU A 20 -11.65 -6.79 11.47
N SER A 21 -10.62 -7.64 11.45
CA SER A 21 -10.75 -9.04 11.87
C SER A 21 -11.35 -9.16 13.28
N GLY A 22 -12.36 -10.03 13.42
CA GLY A 22 -13.15 -10.20 14.65
C GLY A 22 -14.28 -9.18 14.83
N PHE A 23 -14.35 -8.15 13.99
CA PHE A 23 -15.30 -7.04 14.10
C PHE A 23 -16.24 -6.91 12.89
N ALA A 24 -15.74 -7.21 11.70
CA ALA A 24 -16.52 -7.23 10.47
C ALA A 24 -16.14 -8.43 9.61
N TYR A 25 -17.07 -8.85 8.74
CA TYR A 25 -16.81 -9.86 7.72
C TYR A 25 -17.38 -9.42 6.37
N ALA A 26 -16.78 -9.91 5.29
CA ALA A 26 -17.22 -9.63 3.94
C ALA A 26 -18.20 -10.71 3.46
N GLN A 27 -19.25 -10.31 2.75
CA GLN A 27 -20.16 -11.21 2.04
C GLN A 27 -20.41 -10.62 0.64
N GLY A 28 -19.69 -11.12 -0.36
CA GLY A 28 -19.68 -10.51 -1.68
C GLY A 28 -19.15 -9.08 -1.63
N ALA A 29 -19.85 -8.14 -2.28
CA ALA A 29 -19.53 -6.71 -2.25
C ALA A 29 -20.10 -5.97 -1.04
N SER A 30 -20.49 -6.68 0.02
CA SER A 30 -21.01 -6.05 1.24
C SER A 30 -20.11 -6.36 2.43
N VAL A 31 -19.97 -5.39 3.34
CA VAL A 31 -19.33 -5.58 4.64
C VAL A 31 -20.41 -5.63 5.70
N THR A 32 -20.39 -6.69 6.50
CA THR A 32 -21.31 -6.89 7.61
C THR A 32 -20.54 -6.77 8.93
N PHE A 33 -20.95 -5.83 9.75
CA PHE A 33 -20.38 -5.62 11.08
C PHE A 33 -21.05 -6.54 12.09
N CYS A 34 -20.24 -7.16 12.96
CA CYS A 34 -20.75 -8.03 14.00
C CYS A 34 -21.62 -7.23 14.99
N ASP A 35 -22.82 -7.73 15.22
CA ASP A 35 -23.71 -7.21 16.26
C ASP A 35 -23.25 -7.78 17.62
N ALA A 36 -22.81 -6.92 18.53
CA ALA A 36 -22.37 -7.34 19.85
C ALA A 36 -23.58 -7.72 20.71
N ARG A 37 -23.56 -8.92 21.28
CA ARG A 37 -24.66 -9.39 22.15
C ARG A 37 -24.58 -8.84 23.57
N ARG A 38 -23.44 -8.25 23.97
CA ARG A 38 -23.19 -7.82 25.36
C ARG A 38 -22.59 -6.42 25.43
N ARG A 39 -23.08 -5.66 26.40
CA ARG A 39 -22.59 -4.31 26.75
C ARG A 39 -21.09 -4.36 27.04
N GLY A 40 -20.29 -3.59 26.31
CA GLY A 40 -18.82 -3.55 26.44
C GLY A 40 -18.06 -4.50 25.51
N GLU A 41 -18.76 -5.17 24.59
CA GLU A 41 -18.13 -5.82 23.45
C GLU A 41 -18.10 -4.87 22.24
N PRO A 42 -17.07 -4.99 21.39
CA PRO A 42 -17.01 -4.26 20.14
C PRO A 42 -18.24 -4.55 19.26
N GLY A 43 -18.98 -3.52 18.87
CA GLY A 43 -20.17 -3.70 18.03
C GLY A 43 -20.96 -2.42 17.80
N ILE A 44 -22.10 -2.54 17.12
CA ILE A 44 -22.99 -1.43 16.80
C ILE A 44 -24.08 -1.35 17.86
N TYR A 45 -24.26 -0.16 18.41
CA TYR A 45 -25.29 0.16 19.39
C TYR A 45 -26.16 1.28 18.84
N GLU A 46 -27.45 1.21 19.13
CA GLU A 46 -28.35 2.34 18.94
C GLU A 46 -28.10 3.34 20.08
N ALA A 47 -27.64 4.54 19.73
CA ALA A 47 -27.46 5.63 20.68
C ALA A 47 -28.80 6.33 20.95
N ARG A 48 -28.82 7.20 21.97
CA ARG A 48 -30.00 8.04 22.24
C ARG A 48 -30.21 8.96 21.04
N ASN A 49 -31.46 9.05 20.57
CA ASN A 49 -31.93 9.87 19.43
C ASN A 49 -31.88 9.20 18.05
N GLY A 50 -31.69 7.89 17.96
CA GLY A 50 -31.72 7.16 16.68
C GLY A 50 -30.43 7.26 15.86
N GLU A 51 -29.38 7.84 16.45
CA GLU A 51 -28.02 7.74 15.94
C GLU A 51 -27.46 6.33 16.19
N LEU A 52 -26.61 5.86 15.29
CA LEU A 52 -25.89 4.61 15.47
C LEU A 52 -24.50 4.95 16.02
N ALA A 53 -24.11 4.27 17.09
CA ALA A 53 -22.78 4.37 17.70
C ALA A 53 -22.06 3.03 17.54
N LEU A 54 -20.87 3.08 16.95
CA LEU A 54 -20.00 1.92 16.85
C LEU A 54 -19.04 1.94 18.04
N ALA A 55 -19.30 1.09 19.03
CA ALA A 55 -18.38 0.98 20.16
C ALA A 55 -17.11 0.28 19.70
N THR A 56 -15.97 0.92 19.97
CA THR A 56 -14.67 0.44 19.51
C THR A 56 -13.87 -0.20 20.64
N GLN A 57 -14.54 -0.62 21.72
CA GLN A 57 -13.89 -1.30 22.84
C GLN A 57 -13.23 -2.60 22.35
N GLY A 58 -11.95 -2.80 22.71
CA GLY A 58 -11.16 -3.93 22.24
C GLY A 58 -10.53 -3.74 20.85
N THR A 59 -10.84 -2.64 20.15
CA THR A 59 -10.13 -2.29 18.91
C THR A 59 -8.81 -1.57 19.19
N THR A 60 -7.83 -1.85 18.34
CA THR A 60 -6.53 -1.17 18.37
C THR A 60 -6.64 0.28 17.89
N GLN A 61 -5.65 1.12 18.22
CA GLN A 61 -5.58 2.49 17.69
C GLN A 61 -5.59 2.52 16.15
N VAL A 62 -4.93 1.55 15.52
CA VAL A 62 -4.89 1.42 14.05
C VAL A 62 -6.28 1.16 13.48
N GLN A 63 -7.05 0.26 14.10
CA GLN A 63 -8.43 -0.03 13.72
C GLN A 63 -9.34 1.18 13.91
N ARG A 64 -9.15 1.95 15.00
CA ARG A 64 -9.91 3.19 15.22
C ARG A 64 -9.63 4.25 14.16
N SER A 65 -8.37 4.50 13.85
CA SER A 65 -8.00 5.43 12.76
C SER A 65 -8.60 5.00 11.43
N PHE A 66 -8.59 3.70 11.14
CA PHE A 66 -9.19 3.14 9.93
C PHE A 66 -10.72 3.31 9.90
N LEU A 67 -11.40 3.08 11.02
CA LEU A 67 -12.85 3.27 11.12
C LEU A 67 -13.25 4.74 10.93
N ALA A 68 -12.53 5.69 11.54
CA ALA A 68 -12.76 7.13 11.30
C ALA A 68 -12.59 7.48 9.82
N GLU A 69 -11.59 6.89 9.15
CA GLU A 69 -11.35 7.16 7.74
C GLU A 69 -12.49 6.65 6.84
N ILE A 70 -12.93 5.40 7.03
CA ILE A 70 -13.95 4.81 6.14
C ILE A 70 -15.36 5.33 6.39
N PHE A 71 -15.63 5.81 7.60
CA PHE A 71 -16.95 6.34 7.96
C PHE A 71 -17.02 7.86 8.01
N GLN A 72 -15.88 8.56 7.90
CA GLN A 72 -15.77 10.01 8.07
C GLN A 72 -16.46 10.53 9.35
N GLY A 73 -16.46 9.70 10.40
CA GLY A 73 -17.13 10.01 11.67
C GLY A 73 -16.16 10.58 12.70
N GLU A 74 -16.72 11.23 13.72
CA GLU A 74 -15.98 11.67 14.90
C GLU A 74 -16.12 10.66 16.03
N PHE A 75 -15.00 10.40 16.71
CA PHE A 75 -15.00 9.62 17.94
C PHE A 75 -15.41 10.50 19.11
N ASP A 76 -16.43 10.06 19.86
CA ASP A 76 -16.83 10.69 21.12
C ASP A 76 -17.14 9.61 22.17
N ARG A 77 -17.27 10.02 23.43
CA ARG A 77 -17.55 9.10 24.54
C ARG A 77 -19.02 8.70 24.58
N TYR A 78 -19.29 7.41 24.39
CA TYR A 78 -20.58 6.78 24.67
C TYR A 78 -20.47 5.90 25.91
N ASP A 79 -21.23 6.21 26.95
CA ASP A 79 -21.28 5.44 28.21
C ASP A 79 -19.89 5.15 28.82
N GLY A 80 -19.00 6.14 28.75
CA GLY A 80 -17.63 6.05 29.27
C GLY A 80 -16.62 5.39 28.33
N GLN A 81 -16.98 5.11 27.07
CA GLN A 81 -16.16 4.40 26.10
C GLN A 81 -16.02 5.19 24.79
N ASP A 82 -14.92 5.01 24.06
CA ASP A 82 -14.74 5.62 22.75
C ASP A 82 -15.64 4.93 21.71
N ALA A 83 -16.59 5.69 21.17
CA ALA A 83 -17.50 5.25 20.12
C ALA A 83 -17.45 6.19 18.92
N LEU A 84 -17.59 5.62 17.73
CA LEU A 84 -17.70 6.38 16.50
C LEU A 84 -19.19 6.61 16.23
N TYR A 85 -19.62 7.88 16.18
CA TYR A 85 -21.02 8.23 15.95
C TYR A 85 -21.28 8.46 14.46
N PHE A 86 -22.44 8.00 13.99
CA PHE A 86 -22.93 8.30 12.64
C PHE A 86 -24.38 8.75 12.67
N THR A 87 -24.66 9.81 11.93
CA THR A 87 -25.97 10.48 11.87
C THR A 87 -26.95 9.81 10.91
N THR A 88 -26.54 8.75 10.20
CA THR A 88 -27.38 8.10 9.17
C THR A 88 -27.57 6.61 9.47
N GLN A 89 -28.79 6.13 9.20
CA GLN A 89 -29.17 4.71 9.35
C GLN A 89 -28.45 3.78 8.34
N CYS A 90 -27.81 4.35 7.32
CA CYS A 90 -26.95 3.65 6.37
C CYS A 90 -25.70 4.50 6.11
N PRO A 91 -24.65 4.40 6.95
CA PRO A 91 -23.42 5.12 6.70
C PRO A 91 -22.84 4.67 5.35
N VAL A 92 -22.56 5.64 4.48
CA VAL A 92 -21.87 5.38 3.21
C VAL A 92 -20.41 5.08 3.55
N LEU A 93 -19.94 3.89 3.17
CA LEU A 93 -18.53 3.56 3.31
C LEU A 93 -17.72 4.34 2.28
N HIS A 94 -16.86 5.22 2.76
CA HIS A 94 -15.82 5.84 1.96
C HIS A 94 -14.66 4.86 1.85
N ALA A 95 -14.61 4.11 0.77
CA ALA A 95 -13.46 3.24 0.49
C ALA A 95 -12.22 4.11 0.26
N PRO A 96 -11.21 4.10 1.17
CA PRO A 96 -9.97 4.80 0.94
C PRO A 96 -9.33 4.29 -0.34
N SER A 97 -8.70 5.19 -1.09
CA SER A 97 -8.11 4.87 -2.40
C SER A 97 -7.08 3.73 -2.31
N TYR A 98 -6.40 3.57 -1.17
CA TYR A 98 -5.48 2.46 -0.94
C TYR A 98 -6.16 1.10 -0.71
N LEU A 99 -7.43 1.06 -0.29
CA LEU A 99 -8.18 -0.20 -0.17
C LEU A 99 -8.65 -0.73 -1.52
N ALA A 100 -8.98 0.18 -2.46
CA ALA A 100 -9.26 -0.18 -3.84
C ALA A 100 -8.03 -0.82 -4.54
N SER A 101 -6.83 -0.61 -3.98
CA SER A 101 -5.55 -1.13 -4.45
C SER A 101 -5.05 -2.37 -3.70
N SER A 102 -5.78 -2.87 -2.69
CA SER A 102 -5.24 -3.84 -1.70
C SER A 102 -5.81 -5.26 -1.81
N SER A 103 -6.66 -5.60 -2.78
CA SER A 103 -7.07 -6.99 -2.98
C SER A 103 -5.99 -7.78 -3.70
N ARG A 104 -5.15 -8.46 -2.93
CA ARG A 104 -4.10 -9.34 -3.43
C ARG A 104 -4.66 -10.49 -4.28
N ILE A 105 -4.13 -10.56 -5.49
CA ILE A 105 -3.64 -11.76 -6.20
C ILE A 105 -4.69 -12.85 -6.41
N ASP A 106 -5.49 -12.65 -7.46
CA ASP A 106 -5.96 -13.76 -8.28
C ASP A 106 -4.83 -14.08 -9.28
N HIS A 107 -4.11 -15.20 -9.10
CA HIS A 107 -3.05 -15.63 -10.04
C HIS A 107 -3.57 -15.93 -11.47
N ASN A 108 -4.88 -15.75 -11.72
CA ASN A 108 -5.53 -15.93 -13.00
C ASN A 108 -6.00 -14.62 -13.67
N ALA A 109 -5.78 -13.45 -13.05
CA ALA A 109 -6.24 -12.15 -13.59
C ALA A 109 -5.12 -11.27 -14.17
N THR A 110 -4.04 -11.85 -14.73
CA THR A 110 -2.99 -11.08 -15.41
C THR A 110 -3.48 -10.58 -16.78
N SER A 111 -4.28 -9.51 -16.78
CA SER A 111 -4.78 -8.86 -18.02
C SER A 111 -3.98 -7.61 -18.41
N ASN A 112 -2.75 -7.44 -17.90
CA ASN A 112 -1.81 -6.46 -18.45
C ASN A 112 -0.55 -7.16 -19.00
N PRO A 113 -0.55 -7.57 -20.28
CA PRO A 113 0.59 -8.24 -20.89
C PRO A 113 1.88 -7.41 -20.84
N ALA A 114 1.78 -6.09 -20.63
CA ALA A 114 2.93 -5.21 -20.48
C ALA A 114 3.68 -5.39 -19.16
N ILE A 115 3.04 -5.90 -18.09
CA ILE A 115 3.64 -6.07 -16.76
C ILE A 115 4.14 -7.50 -16.55
N ALA A 116 3.53 -8.50 -17.21
CA ALA A 116 3.86 -9.92 -17.05
C ALA A 116 5.37 -10.22 -17.19
N GLY A 117 6.05 -9.58 -18.16
CA GLY A 117 7.50 -9.72 -18.36
C GLY A 117 8.38 -9.03 -17.31
N TYR A 118 7.80 -8.20 -16.45
CA TYR A 118 8.50 -7.52 -15.35
C TYR A 118 8.28 -8.18 -13.99
N ILE A 119 7.25 -9.03 -13.82
CA ILE A 119 6.90 -9.64 -12.52
C ILE A 119 8.12 -10.26 -11.82
N PRO A 120 8.93 -11.13 -12.46
CA PRO A 120 10.07 -11.75 -11.77
C PRO A 120 11.10 -10.73 -11.27
N ARG A 121 11.38 -9.70 -12.08
CA ARG A 121 12.34 -8.64 -11.75
C ARG A 121 11.81 -7.72 -10.66
N LEU A 122 10.52 -7.37 -10.72
CA LEU A 122 9.82 -6.60 -9.69
C LEU A 122 9.82 -7.33 -8.35
N THR A 123 9.62 -8.65 -8.34
CA THR A 123 9.61 -9.46 -7.11
C THR A 123 10.97 -9.40 -6.43
N LYS A 124 12.06 -9.68 -7.16
CA LYS A 124 13.43 -9.55 -6.63
C LYS A 124 13.70 -8.14 -6.07
N LEU A 125 13.25 -7.10 -6.78
CA LEU A 125 13.44 -5.72 -6.33
C LEU A 125 12.64 -5.41 -5.05
N ALA A 126 11.43 -5.96 -4.92
CA ALA A 126 10.59 -5.81 -3.73
C ALA A 126 11.15 -6.55 -2.50
N GLU A 127 11.85 -7.67 -2.70
CA GLU A 127 12.53 -8.41 -1.63
C GLU A 127 13.65 -7.60 -0.96
N LEU A 128 14.19 -6.58 -1.64
CA LEU A 128 15.17 -5.67 -1.04
C LEU A 128 14.55 -4.72 0.00
N VAL A 129 13.23 -4.46 -0.01
CA VAL A 129 12.59 -3.51 0.92
C VAL A 129 12.95 -3.78 2.39
N PRO A 130 12.77 -5.00 2.96
CA PRO A 130 13.14 -5.28 4.34
C PRO A 130 14.64 -5.02 4.59
N ILE A 131 15.52 -5.44 3.68
CA ILE A 131 16.98 -5.27 3.79
C ILE A 131 17.35 -3.78 3.84
N LEU A 132 16.82 -3.00 2.91
CA LEU A 132 17.09 -1.57 2.77
C LEU A 132 16.45 -0.74 3.90
N SER A 133 15.39 -1.24 4.53
CA SER A 133 14.72 -0.57 5.64
C SER A 133 15.49 -0.67 6.97
N GLN A 134 16.21 -1.78 7.19
CA GLN A 134 16.92 -2.07 8.44
C GLN A 134 18.14 -1.18 8.68
N GLY A 135 18.60 -0.43 7.67
CA GLY A 135 19.67 0.56 7.83
C GLY A 135 21.06 -0.05 8.05
N HIS A 136 21.28 -1.27 7.56
CA HIS A 136 22.59 -1.91 7.61
C HIS A 136 23.67 -1.07 6.89
N PRO A 137 24.96 -1.22 7.24
CA PRO A 137 26.05 -0.63 6.46
C PRO A 137 25.98 -1.11 5.00
N PHE A 138 26.30 -0.24 4.04
CA PHE A 138 26.23 -0.58 2.61
C PHE A 138 27.05 -1.84 2.28
N ALA A 139 28.27 -1.96 2.82
CA ALA A 139 29.14 -3.11 2.62
C ALA A 139 28.51 -4.46 3.05
N THR A 140 27.51 -4.46 3.93
CA THR A 140 26.80 -5.68 4.36
C THR A 140 25.72 -6.11 3.36
N VAL A 141 25.18 -5.18 2.60
CA VAL A 141 24.02 -5.40 1.70
C VAL A 141 24.36 -5.21 0.22
N GLU A 142 25.59 -4.77 -0.08
CA GLU A 142 26.08 -4.43 -1.41
C GLU A 142 25.86 -5.57 -2.40
N GLU A 143 26.31 -6.78 -2.07
CA GLU A 143 26.19 -7.95 -2.97
C GLU A 143 24.73 -8.25 -3.32
N SER A 144 23.82 -8.23 -2.33
CA SER A 144 22.38 -8.44 -2.54
C SER A 144 21.76 -7.34 -3.39
N ILE A 145 22.19 -6.09 -3.20
CA ILE A 145 21.73 -4.96 -4.01
C ILE A 145 22.19 -5.15 -5.47
N LEU A 146 23.48 -5.43 -5.67
CA LEU A 146 24.10 -5.56 -7.00
C LEU A 146 23.49 -6.71 -7.80
N ASP A 147 23.31 -7.89 -7.18
CA ASP A 147 22.68 -9.05 -7.81
C ASP A 147 21.30 -8.69 -8.38
N VAL A 148 20.49 -7.98 -7.58
CA VAL A 148 19.14 -7.61 -7.97
C VAL A 148 19.12 -6.51 -9.03
N ILE A 149 19.92 -5.44 -8.90
CA ILE A 149 19.82 -4.28 -9.82
C ILE A 149 20.54 -4.51 -11.16
N HIS A 150 21.54 -5.39 -11.22
CA HIS A 150 22.22 -5.69 -12.49
C HIS A 150 21.28 -6.33 -13.52
N ASP A 151 20.32 -7.14 -13.05
CA ASP A 151 19.25 -7.76 -13.86
C ASP A 151 18.28 -6.75 -14.51
N TRP A 152 18.36 -5.47 -14.16
CA TRP A 152 17.49 -4.40 -14.68
C TRP A 152 18.10 -3.61 -15.84
N SER A 153 19.31 -3.92 -16.26
CA SER A 153 19.99 -3.20 -17.34
C SER A 153 19.31 -3.43 -18.70
N LYS A 154 18.75 -2.38 -19.29
CA LYS A 154 18.12 -2.41 -20.62
C LYS A 154 19.16 -2.31 -21.76
N PRO A 155 19.31 -3.34 -22.61
CA PRO A 155 20.18 -3.26 -23.78
C PRO A 155 19.66 -2.23 -24.79
N GLY A 156 20.57 -1.55 -25.51
CA GLY A 156 20.20 -0.58 -26.56
C GLY A 156 19.57 0.73 -26.08
N PHE A 157 19.32 0.89 -24.77
CA PHE A 157 18.80 2.13 -24.21
C PHE A 157 19.90 3.21 -24.10
N ASN A 158 19.65 4.37 -24.71
CA ASN A 158 20.53 5.53 -24.62
C ASN A 158 20.33 6.26 -23.29
N TRP A 159 20.95 5.71 -22.25
CA TRP A 159 20.87 6.22 -20.89
C TRP A 159 21.54 7.59 -20.73
N VAL A 160 22.54 7.93 -21.56
CA VAL A 160 23.25 9.22 -21.49
C VAL A 160 22.31 10.36 -21.85
N ASP A 161 21.66 10.25 -23.01
CA ASP A 161 20.70 11.26 -23.47
C ASP A 161 19.47 11.31 -22.54
N TRP A 162 18.99 10.13 -22.12
CA TRP A 162 17.85 10.07 -21.20
C TRP A 162 18.14 10.74 -19.85
N ASN A 163 19.36 10.61 -19.31
CA ASN A 163 19.71 11.21 -18.03
C ASN A 163 19.68 12.75 -18.04
N GLN A 164 19.73 13.36 -19.23
CA GLN A 164 19.59 14.81 -19.43
C GLN A 164 18.13 15.24 -19.62
N SER A 165 17.19 14.30 -19.67
CA SER A 165 15.77 14.59 -19.88
C SER A 165 15.05 15.06 -18.61
N ASP A 166 13.92 15.72 -18.81
CA ASP A 166 12.99 16.06 -17.72
C ASP A 166 12.45 14.83 -17.00
N GLU A 167 12.27 13.71 -17.70
CA GLU A 167 11.79 12.44 -17.13
C GLU A 167 12.78 11.94 -16.06
N ALA A 168 14.07 11.87 -16.39
CA ALA A 168 15.12 11.45 -15.46
C ALA A 168 15.20 12.39 -14.25
N THR A 169 15.22 13.70 -14.51
CA THR A 169 15.28 14.72 -13.45
C THR A 169 14.12 14.58 -12.46
N LYS A 170 12.90 14.39 -12.99
CA LYS A 170 11.70 14.21 -12.18
C LYS A 170 11.74 12.91 -11.39
N LEU A 171 12.13 11.79 -11.99
CA LEU A 171 12.22 10.50 -11.29
C LEU A 171 13.27 10.50 -10.16
N HIS A 172 14.35 11.26 -10.29
CA HIS A 172 15.35 11.40 -9.22
C HIS A 172 14.92 12.31 -8.06
N LYS A 173 14.13 13.36 -8.34
CA LYS A 173 13.91 14.46 -7.38
C LYS A 173 12.49 14.61 -6.85
N THR A 174 11.47 14.07 -7.52
CA THR A 174 10.06 14.35 -7.22
C THR A 174 9.30 13.09 -6.81
N ASP A 175 8.06 13.28 -6.38
CA ASP A 175 7.10 12.21 -6.04
C ASP A 175 6.68 11.38 -7.27
N LEU A 176 7.15 11.73 -8.48
CA LEU A 176 6.91 10.94 -9.69
C LEU A 176 7.47 9.52 -9.60
N LEU A 177 8.48 9.28 -8.76
CA LEU A 177 8.96 7.92 -8.50
C LEU A 177 7.86 7.05 -7.89
N ASP A 178 6.98 7.63 -7.07
CA ASP A 178 5.91 6.91 -6.35
C ASP A 178 4.80 6.46 -7.31
N HIS A 179 4.76 7.02 -8.52
CA HIS A 179 3.87 6.66 -9.62
C HIS A 179 4.60 6.01 -10.81
N ALA A 180 5.90 5.75 -10.69
CA ALA A 180 6.69 5.23 -11.81
C ALA A 180 6.15 3.89 -12.33
N THR A 181 6.21 3.70 -13.64
CA THR A 181 5.89 2.44 -14.31
C THR A 181 7.10 1.47 -14.27
N PRO A 182 6.92 0.15 -14.50
CA PRO A 182 8.04 -0.79 -14.59
C PRO A 182 9.10 -0.37 -15.61
N ALA A 183 8.68 0.15 -16.76
CA ALA A 183 9.60 0.63 -17.79
C ALA A 183 10.42 1.85 -17.33
N GLN A 184 9.85 2.72 -16.49
CA GLN A 184 10.56 3.86 -15.92
C GLN A 184 11.55 3.43 -14.84
N LEU A 185 11.19 2.45 -14.00
CA LEU A 185 12.12 1.85 -13.05
C LEU A 185 13.29 1.17 -13.78
N GLU A 186 13.03 0.48 -14.90
CA GLU A 186 14.05 -0.12 -15.74
C GLU A 186 15.02 0.91 -16.31
N LYS A 187 14.52 2.04 -16.85
CA LYS A 187 15.39 3.14 -17.32
C LYS A 187 16.24 3.72 -16.19
N LEU A 188 15.62 3.99 -15.04
CA LEU A 188 16.28 4.59 -13.87
C LEU A 188 17.38 3.68 -13.33
N LEU A 189 17.09 2.40 -13.11
CA LEU A 189 18.07 1.41 -12.64
C LEU A 189 19.17 1.19 -13.68
N THR A 190 18.84 1.15 -14.98
CA THR A 190 19.86 1.08 -16.04
C THR A 190 20.81 2.28 -15.98
N ALA A 191 20.28 3.49 -15.78
CA ALA A 191 21.09 4.70 -15.66
C ALA A 191 22.01 4.64 -14.43
N ILE A 192 21.49 4.24 -13.26
CA ILE A 192 22.28 4.11 -12.03
C ILE A 192 23.42 3.11 -12.22
N VAL A 193 23.12 1.88 -12.66
CA VAL A 193 24.11 0.81 -12.85
C VAL A 193 25.18 1.20 -13.87
N ARG A 194 24.79 1.85 -14.96
CA ARG A 194 25.76 2.26 -15.99
C ARG A 194 26.59 3.47 -15.58
N GLN A 195 26.01 4.42 -14.86
CA GLN A 195 26.74 5.59 -14.35
C GLN A 195 27.75 5.21 -13.27
N ASP A 196 27.45 4.20 -12.45
CA ASP A 196 28.36 3.73 -11.39
C ASP A 196 29.71 3.27 -11.95
N ARG A 197 29.74 2.77 -13.19
CA ARG A 197 30.99 2.43 -13.92
C ARG A 197 31.90 3.63 -14.19
N PHE A 198 31.35 4.85 -14.15
CA PHE A 198 32.07 6.10 -14.40
C PHE A 198 32.16 6.99 -13.15
N LEU A 199 31.28 6.75 -12.18
CA LEU A 199 31.14 7.52 -10.95
C LEU A 199 31.25 6.57 -9.76
N GLU A 200 32.47 6.40 -9.26
CA GLU A 200 32.74 5.49 -8.15
C GLU A 200 31.86 5.81 -6.91
N GLY A 201 31.21 4.75 -6.42
CA GLY A 201 30.33 4.80 -5.25
C GLY A 201 28.98 5.45 -5.52
N LEU A 202 28.51 5.54 -6.77
CA LEU A 202 27.18 6.07 -7.07
C LEU A 202 26.08 5.20 -6.46
N ILE A 203 26.21 3.87 -6.53
CA ILE A 203 25.25 2.93 -5.94
C ILE A 203 25.22 3.12 -4.41
N GLU A 204 26.38 3.26 -3.77
CA GLU A 204 26.47 3.55 -2.33
C GLU A 204 25.80 4.89 -1.98
N ARG A 205 26.02 5.95 -2.77
CA ARG A 205 25.34 7.24 -2.54
C ARG A 205 23.82 7.12 -2.71
N THR A 206 23.39 6.35 -3.71
CA THR A 206 21.97 6.06 -3.98
C THR A 206 21.34 5.29 -2.82
N TYR A 207 22.07 4.33 -2.25
CA TYR A 207 21.70 3.63 -1.01
C TYR A 207 21.55 4.60 0.18
N LYS A 208 22.59 5.41 0.45
CA LYS A 208 22.59 6.38 1.56
C LYS A 208 21.48 7.42 1.45
N SER A 209 21.14 7.85 0.24
CA SER A 209 20.03 8.78 -0.04
C SER A 209 18.63 8.16 0.10
N ARG A 210 18.52 6.86 0.39
CA ARG A 210 17.27 6.07 0.41
C ARG A 210 16.56 5.98 -0.95
N LEU A 211 17.19 6.41 -2.06
CA LEU A 211 16.60 6.31 -3.38
C LEU A 211 16.37 4.84 -3.79
N LEU A 212 17.32 3.93 -3.50
CA LEU A 212 17.11 2.49 -3.73
C LEU A 212 15.92 1.92 -2.95
N LEU A 213 15.71 2.38 -1.71
CA LEU A 213 14.56 1.96 -0.89
C LEU A 213 13.24 2.44 -1.53
N ARG A 214 13.20 3.67 -2.05
CA ARG A 214 12.01 4.18 -2.76
C ARG A 214 11.73 3.40 -4.05
N ILE A 215 12.75 3.06 -4.83
CA ILE A 215 12.62 2.24 -6.03
C ILE A 215 12.09 0.83 -5.68
N ALA A 216 12.67 0.19 -4.66
CA ALA A 216 12.23 -1.11 -4.13
C ALA A 216 10.77 -1.06 -3.63
N GLY A 217 10.42 -0.03 -2.86
CA GLY A 217 9.06 0.20 -2.37
C GLY A 217 8.06 0.41 -3.52
N ARG A 218 8.47 1.11 -4.58
CA ARG A 218 7.62 1.28 -5.77
C ARG A 218 7.40 -0.04 -6.50
N ALA A 219 8.42 -0.89 -6.66
CA ALA A 219 8.21 -2.21 -7.26
C ALA A 219 7.24 -3.07 -6.45
N ALA A 220 7.35 -3.04 -5.11
CA ALA A 220 6.40 -3.71 -4.23
C ALA A 220 4.97 -3.17 -4.43
N ALA A 221 4.79 -1.85 -4.57
CA ALA A 221 3.48 -1.25 -4.85
C ALA A 221 2.94 -1.66 -6.22
N ILE A 222 3.78 -1.74 -7.27
CA ILE A 222 3.35 -2.22 -8.59
C ILE A 222 2.85 -3.67 -8.51
N LEU A 223 3.54 -4.55 -7.78
CA LEU A 223 3.12 -5.95 -7.60
C LEU A 223 1.82 -6.10 -6.80
N GLN A 224 1.47 -5.11 -5.98
CA GLN A 224 0.17 -5.09 -5.28
C GLN A 224 -0.98 -4.66 -6.21
N LEU A 225 -0.65 -3.93 -7.28
CA LEU A 225 -1.59 -3.40 -8.27
C LEU A 225 -1.73 -4.27 -9.54
N ALA A 226 -0.82 -5.25 -9.72
CA ALA A 226 -0.73 -6.12 -10.89
C ALA A 226 -1.43 -7.47 -10.63
#